data_AF-A0AAQ3V2X1-F1
#
_entry.id   AF-A0AAQ3V2X1-F1
#
_cell.length_a   1.000
_cell.length_b   1.000
_cell.length_c   1.000
_cell.angle_alpha   90.00
_cell.angle_beta   90.00
_cell.angle_gamma   90.00
#
_symmetry.space_group_name_H-M   'P 1'
#
loop_
_entity.id
_entity.type
_entity.pdbx_description
1 polymer ?
#
loop_
_entity_poly.entity_id
_entity_poly.type
_entity_poly.pdbx_seq_one_letter_code
_entity_poly.pdbx_strand_id
1 'polypeptide(L)'
;MSGICRNALGCLVVLGLIAPVSAQTRAPARSAEAVQQRTLTGKERLGRKWTDEQRIDNCNVPPDKRGTKPRPSACPHSPSS
;
A
#
# COMPACT_ATOMS: atom_id res chain seq x y z
N MET A 1 -51.15 22.04 -0.77
CA MET A 1 -49.71 22.37 -0.61
C MET A 1 -48.85 21.14 -0.27
N SER A 2 -49.33 20.15 0.50
CA SER A 2 -48.54 18.95 0.86
C SER A 2 -48.24 17.95 -0.27
N GLY A 3 -49.02 17.92 -1.35
CA GLY A 3 -48.80 16.98 -2.48
C GLY A 3 -47.63 17.37 -3.39
N ILE A 4 -47.34 18.66 -3.48
CA ILE A 4 -46.28 19.22 -4.34
C ILE A 4 -44.90 18.90 -3.73
N CYS A 5 -44.78 18.99 -2.41
CA CYS A 5 -43.55 18.64 -1.68
C CYS A 5 -43.23 17.13 -1.78
N ARG A 6 -44.25 16.27 -1.78
CA ARG A 6 -44.06 14.81 -1.88
C ARG A 6 -43.58 14.39 -3.27
N ASN A 7 -44.06 15.03 -4.33
CA ASN A 7 -43.61 14.77 -5.70
C ASN A 7 -42.21 15.37 -5.97
N ALA A 8 -41.91 16.54 -5.41
CA ALA A 8 -40.59 17.16 -5.53
C ALA A 8 -39.47 16.31 -4.87
N LEU A 9 -39.77 15.71 -3.72
CA LEU A 9 -38.83 14.84 -3.01
C LEU A 9 -38.57 13.53 -3.77
N GLY A 10 -39.57 12.98 -4.45
CA GLY A 10 -39.42 11.77 -5.28
C GLY A 10 -38.54 11.97 -6.53
N CYS A 11 -38.66 13.12 -7.20
CA CYS A 11 -37.83 13.43 -8.38
C CYS A 11 -36.33 13.54 -8.06
N LEU A 12 -35.97 14.04 -6.86
CA LEU A 12 -34.57 14.18 -6.47
C LEU A 12 -33.85 12.84 -6.25
N VAL A 13 -34.58 11.78 -5.87
CA VAL A 13 -33.99 10.45 -5.62
C VAL A 13 -33.63 9.72 -6.93
N VAL A 14 -34.37 9.95 -8.01
CA VAL A 14 -34.14 9.28 -9.31
C VAL A 14 -32.91 9.83 -10.04
N LEU A 15 -32.55 11.10 -9.83
CA LEU A 15 -31.42 11.75 -10.51
C LEU A 15 -30.03 11.37 -9.94
N GLY A 16 -29.96 10.75 -8.76
CA GLY A 16 -28.69 10.41 -8.09
C GLY A 16 -28.03 9.12 -8.56
N LEU A 17 -28.70 8.31 -9.39
CA LEU A 17 -28.24 6.96 -9.76
C LEU A 17 -27.46 6.88 -11.09
N ILE A 18 -27.26 8.01 -11.77
CA ILE A 18 -26.55 8.05 -13.07
C ILE A 18 -25.23 8.81 -12.91
N ALA A 19 -24.36 8.33 -12.01
CA ALA A 19 -22.98 8.78 -11.97
C ALA A 19 -22.16 7.92 -12.95
N PRO A 20 -21.65 8.45 -14.06
CA PRO A 20 -20.66 7.71 -14.85
C PRO A 20 -19.37 7.65 -14.04
N VAL A 21 -19.02 6.45 -13.57
CA VAL A 21 -17.68 6.18 -13.03
C VAL A 21 -16.71 6.23 -14.22
N SER A 22 -16.14 7.41 -14.48
CA SER A 22 -15.06 7.55 -15.45
C SER A 22 -13.80 6.88 -14.89
N ALA A 23 -13.65 5.59 -15.17
CA ALA A 23 -12.37 4.90 -15.04
C ALA A 23 -11.41 5.49 -16.09
N GLN A 24 -10.49 6.34 -15.65
CA GLN A 24 -9.35 6.75 -16.47
C GLN A 24 -8.49 5.52 -16.74
N THR A 25 -8.74 4.85 -17.88
CA THR A 25 -7.81 3.91 -18.48
C THR A 25 -6.58 4.70 -18.86
N ARG A 26 -5.62 4.76 -17.92
CA ARG A 26 -4.31 5.34 -18.15
C ARG A 26 -3.72 4.61 -19.35
N ALA A 27 -3.56 5.32 -20.46
CA ALA A 27 -2.86 4.80 -21.62
C ALA A 27 -1.52 4.21 -21.15
N PRO A 28 -1.07 3.06 -21.69
CA PRO A 28 0.25 2.55 -21.36
C PRO A 28 1.24 3.61 -21.82
N ALA A 29 1.95 4.22 -20.87
CA ALA A 29 3.05 5.12 -21.18
C ALA A 29 4.03 4.32 -22.03
N ARG A 30 4.17 4.70 -23.30
CA ARG A 30 5.19 4.13 -24.17
C ARG A 30 6.55 4.59 -23.66
N SER A 31 7.41 3.60 -23.47
CA SER A 31 8.88 3.70 -23.52
C SER A 31 9.55 4.45 -22.36
N ALA A 32 9.63 3.80 -21.21
CA ALA A 32 10.92 3.76 -20.50
C ALA A 32 11.67 2.56 -21.05
N GLU A 33 12.95 2.73 -21.39
CA GLU A 33 13.77 1.64 -21.92
C GLU A 33 13.56 0.38 -21.08
N ALA A 34 13.26 -0.73 -21.76
CA ALA A 34 13.27 -2.04 -21.14
C ALA A 34 14.72 -2.38 -20.80
N VAL A 35 15.24 -1.77 -19.73
CA VAL A 35 16.26 -2.38 -18.91
C VAL A 35 15.69 -3.75 -18.63
N GLN A 36 16.32 -4.79 -19.19
CA GLN A 36 16.02 -6.18 -18.89
C GLN A 36 16.21 -6.34 -17.38
N GLN A 37 15.18 -6.02 -16.61
CA GLN A 37 15.16 -6.20 -15.17
C GLN A 37 15.15 -7.70 -14.99
N ARG A 38 16.34 -8.25 -14.75
CA ARG A 38 16.55 -9.67 -14.47
C ARG A 38 15.52 -10.10 -13.45
N THR A 39 14.57 -10.95 -13.86
CA THR A 39 13.53 -11.47 -12.97
C THR A 39 14.21 -12.30 -11.88
N LEU A 40 14.30 -11.71 -10.69
CA LEU A 40 14.91 -12.37 -9.54
C LEU A 40 14.01 -13.51 -9.07
N THR A 41 14.60 -14.67 -8.79
CA THR A 41 13.90 -15.78 -8.15
C THR A 41 13.42 -15.38 -6.75
N GLY A 42 12.44 -16.10 -6.17
CA GLY A 42 11.86 -15.74 -4.88
C GLY A 42 12.87 -15.59 -3.73
N LYS A 43 14.03 -16.27 -3.81
CA LYS A 43 15.14 -16.12 -2.86
C LYS A 43 16.01 -14.89 -3.17
N GLU A 44 16.24 -14.57 -4.44
CA GLU A 44 16.97 -13.36 -4.84
C GLU A 44 16.16 -12.08 -4.55
N ARG A 45 14.83 -12.16 -4.60
CA ARG A 45 13.93 -11.06 -4.20
C ARG A 45 13.91 -10.83 -2.68
N LEU A 46 14.34 -11.81 -1.90
CA LEU A 46 14.41 -11.76 -0.45
C LEU A 46 15.80 -11.27 -0.03
N GLY A 47 16.07 -9.97 -0.22
CA GLY A 47 17.25 -9.31 0.31
C GLY A 47 17.39 -9.52 1.83
N ARG A 48 18.57 -9.24 2.38
CA ARG A 48 18.80 -9.41 3.82
C ARG A 48 17.80 -8.54 4.59
N LYS A 49 16.91 -9.13 5.40
CA LYS A 49 15.81 -8.42 6.08
C LYS A 49 16.21 -7.16 6.86
N TRP A 50 17.47 -7.02 7.28
CA TRP A 50 17.95 -5.82 7.98
C TRP A 50 18.01 -4.58 7.07
N THR A 51 18.04 -4.74 5.75
CA THR A 51 17.97 -3.62 4.78
C THR A 51 16.54 -3.13 4.54
N ASP A 52 15.53 -3.80 5.10
CA ASP A 52 14.14 -3.34 4.96
C ASP A 52 13.91 -2.12 5.86
N GLU A 53 13.58 -0.97 5.25
CA GLU A 53 13.25 0.27 5.96
C GLU A 53 12.08 0.09 6.92
N GLN A 54 11.16 -0.84 6.63
CA GLN A 54 9.96 -1.13 7.42
C GLN A 54 10.22 -2.08 8.60
N ARG A 55 11.47 -2.40 8.92
CA ARG A 55 11.82 -3.21 10.10
C ARG A 55 11.28 -2.58 11.39
N ILE A 56 10.59 -3.39 12.18
CA ILE A 56 9.97 -2.99 13.44
C ILE A 56 11.01 -3.03 14.58
N ASP A 57 11.85 -4.06 14.58
CA ASP A 57 12.87 -4.30 15.59
C ASP A 57 14.28 -4.42 14.99
N ASN A 58 15.26 -4.55 15.87
CA ASN A 58 16.65 -4.86 15.59
C ASN A 58 16.97 -6.34 15.88
N CYS A 59 15.96 -7.20 16.08
CA CYS A 59 16.19 -8.63 16.22
C CYS A 59 16.82 -9.14 14.91
N ASN A 60 17.91 -9.90 15.01
CA ASN A 60 18.73 -10.35 13.87
C ASN A 60 19.37 -9.24 13.01
N VAL A 61 19.38 -7.98 13.48
CA VAL A 61 20.09 -6.87 12.83
C VAL A 61 21.47 -6.69 13.49
N PRO A 62 22.58 -6.83 12.77
CA PRO A 62 23.92 -6.58 13.30
C PRO A 62 24.06 -5.13 13.81
N PRO A 63 24.79 -4.89 14.92
CA PRO A 63 24.87 -3.57 15.57
C PRO A 63 25.41 -2.47 14.65
N ASP A 64 26.38 -2.80 13.79
CA ASP A 64 26.94 -1.94 12.74
C ASP A 64 25.91 -1.50 11.70
N LYS A 65 24.79 -2.20 11.60
CA LYS A 65 23.71 -1.97 10.63
C LYS A 65 22.45 -1.41 11.26
N ARG A 66 22.48 -1.21 12.58
CA ARG A 66 21.41 -0.52 13.30
C ARG A 66 21.56 0.96 12.99
N GLY A 67 20.79 1.45 12.03
CA GLY A 67 20.66 2.89 11.79
C GLY A 67 20.31 3.66 13.07
N THR A 68 20.36 4.98 13.01
CA THR A 68 20.22 5.87 14.18
C THR A 68 18.86 5.79 14.88
N LYS A 69 17.83 5.29 14.19
CA LYS A 69 16.48 5.17 14.76
C LYS A 69 16.45 4.08 15.84
N PRO A 70 16.14 4.42 17.12
CA PRO A 70 16.05 3.44 18.18
C PRO A 70 14.91 2.47 17.89
N ARG A 71 15.21 1.17 17.95
CA ARG A 71 14.27 0.07 17.75
C ARG A 71 14.57 -1.04 18.76
N PRO A 72 13.56 -1.77 19.25
CA PRO A 72 13.74 -2.87 20.20
C PRO A 72 14.75 -3.89 19.69
N SER A 73 15.67 -4.36 20.54
CA SER A 73 16.64 -5.41 20.18
C SER A 73 16.19 -6.81 20.59
N ALA A 74 15.21 -6.90 21.48
CA ALA A 74 14.69 -8.15 22.00
C ALA A 74 13.95 -8.92 20.91
N CYS A 75 14.21 -10.21 20.83
CA CYS A 75 13.49 -11.12 19.95
C CYS A 75 12.27 -11.67 20.70
N PRO A 76 11.06 -11.63 20.12
CA PRO A 76 9.83 -12.02 20.84
C PRO A 76 9.80 -13.51 21.27
N HIS A 77 10.67 -14.34 20.70
CA HIS A 77 10.80 -15.76 21.05
C HIS A 77 12.12 -16.10 21.76
N SER A 78 12.94 -15.12 22.14
CA SER A 78 14.09 -15.44 23.01
C SER A 78 13.57 -15.71 24.41
N PRO A 79 13.86 -16.88 25.02
CA PRO A 79 13.55 -17.07 26.42
C PRO A 79 14.26 -15.98 27.22
N SER A 80 13.51 -15.26 28.04
CA SER A 80 14.10 -14.34 29.02
C SER A 80 14.92 -15.20 29.98
N SER A 81 16.24 -14.95 30.07
CA SER A 81 17.04 -15.42 31.20
C SER A 81 16.81 -14.55 32.42
#